data_AF-A0A956DS65-F1
#
_entry.id   AF-A0A956DS65-F1
#
_cell.length_a   1.000
_cell.length_b   1.000
_cell.length_c   1.000
_cell.angle_alpha   90.00
_cell.angle_beta   90.00
_cell.angle_gamma   90.00
#
_symmetry.space_group_name_H-M   'P 1'
#
loop_
_entity.id
_entity.type
_entity.pdbx_description
1 polymer ?
#
loop_
_entity_poly.entity_id
_entity_poly.type
_entity_poly.pdbx_seq_one_letter_code
_entity_poly.pdbx_strand_id
1 'polypeptide(L)'
;MSGAALFIAVLLGGAALLSWPLGRYFTWAMAPDAEAGPIRQRLDGLFERIAGHHAAKPRRWKGYATALLGFNAVMFALAVLVMSLQQHLPLNPDRLGAIDASLIFNTAASFTTNTNLQHYSGEATLSYLTQLTLMWLQFVSAATGIAALTALARGLTGAATVGSFFVDVQRATFLVLLPLAAVVALLFVLGGMPMTLSGAARATTLEGATQTIARGPVAAFVAIKQLGTN
;
A
#
# COMPACT_ATOMS: atom_id res chain seq x y z
N MET A 1 -8.13 1.27 -37.78
CA MET A 1 -7.13 0.74 -36.82
C MET A 1 -7.61 -0.64 -36.39
N SER A 2 -6.74 -1.65 -36.29
CA SER A 2 -7.12 -2.96 -35.73
C SER A 2 -7.50 -2.81 -34.24
N GLY A 3 -8.33 -3.71 -33.71
CA GLY A 3 -8.72 -3.67 -32.30
C GLY A 3 -7.52 -3.67 -31.34
N ALA A 4 -6.46 -4.39 -31.69
CA ALA A 4 -5.20 -4.39 -30.94
C ALA A 4 -4.48 -3.03 -30.99
N ALA A 5 -4.42 -2.37 -32.15
CA ALA A 5 -3.81 -1.05 -32.27
C ALA A 5 -4.61 0.00 -31.48
N LEU A 6 -5.94 -0.08 -31.47
CA LEU A 6 -6.78 0.79 -30.65
C LEU A 6 -6.54 0.56 -29.15
N PHE A 7 -6.47 -0.69 -28.70
CA PHE A 7 -6.19 -1.02 -27.30
C PHE A 7 -4.84 -0.45 -26.83
N ILE A 8 -3.77 -0.68 -27.62
CA ILE A 8 -2.44 -0.15 -27.31
C ILE A 8 -2.45 1.38 -27.28
N ALA A 9 -3.12 2.03 -28.24
CA ALA A 9 -3.22 3.48 -28.31
C ALA A 9 -3.96 4.05 -27.08
N VAL A 10 -5.05 3.42 -26.65
CA VAL A 10 -5.80 3.83 -25.45
C VAL A 10 -4.97 3.61 -24.19
N LEU A 11 -4.28 2.48 -24.07
CA LEU A 11 -3.47 2.16 -22.89
C LEU A 11 -2.28 3.14 -22.75
N LEU A 12 -1.47 3.30 -23.79
CA LEU A 12 -0.30 4.18 -23.76
C LEU A 12 -0.71 5.66 -23.72
N GLY A 13 -1.69 6.05 -24.55
CA GLY A 13 -2.20 7.41 -24.60
C GLY A 13 -2.88 7.81 -23.29
N GLY A 14 -3.72 6.93 -22.73
CA GLY A 14 -4.36 7.14 -21.43
C GLY A 14 -3.34 7.24 -20.29
N ALA A 15 -2.35 6.35 -20.25
CA ALA A 15 -1.28 6.42 -19.26
C ALA A 15 -0.49 7.74 -19.35
N ALA A 16 -0.10 8.16 -20.55
CA ALA A 16 0.62 9.42 -20.76
C ALA A 16 -0.23 10.64 -20.35
N LEU A 17 -1.50 10.67 -20.74
CA LEU A 17 -2.45 11.74 -20.41
C LEU A 17 -2.67 11.86 -18.90
N LEU A 18 -2.78 10.74 -18.18
CA LEU A 18 -2.94 10.73 -16.72
C LEU A 18 -1.63 11.00 -15.97
N SER A 19 -0.48 10.65 -16.56
CA SER A 19 0.82 10.85 -15.93
C SER A 19 1.15 12.33 -15.70
N TRP A 20 0.72 13.23 -16.59
CA TRP A 20 0.98 14.65 -16.44
C TRP A 20 0.29 15.31 -15.23
N PRO A 21 -1.04 15.22 -15.04
CA PRO A 21 -1.69 15.76 -13.85
C PRO A 21 -1.26 15.03 -12.57
N LEU A 22 -1.04 13.71 -12.63
CA LEU A 22 -0.51 12.95 -11.49
C LEU A 22 0.91 13.39 -11.12
N GLY A 23 1.79 13.64 -12.09
CA GLY A 23 3.15 14.14 -11.85
C GLY A 23 3.15 15.49 -11.14
N ARG A 24 2.23 16.40 -11.52
CA ARG A 24 2.04 17.67 -10.81
C ARG A 24 1.51 17.46 -9.39
N TYR A 25 0.56 16.55 -9.21
CA TYR A 25 0.06 16.19 -7.89
C TYR A 25 1.16 15.59 -6.99
N PHE A 26 2.00 14.70 -7.52
CA PHE A 26 3.16 14.15 -6.82
C PHE A 26 4.19 15.24 -6.49
N THR A 27 4.38 16.21 -7.37
CA THR A 27 5.28 17.35 -7.09
C THR A 27 4.74 18.18 -5.94
N TRP A 28 3.47 18.56 -5.96
CA TRP A 28 2.81 19.20 -4.81
C TRP A 28 2.91 18.34 -3.55
N ALA A 29 2.79 17.01 -3.71
CA ALA A 29 2.78 16.09 -2.60
C ALA A 29 4.15 15.70 -2.05
N MET A 30 5.26 15.87 -2.77
CA MET A 30 6.57 15.34 -2.37
C MET A 30 7.70 16.37 -2.44
N ALA A 31 7.54 17.44 -3.23
CA ALA A 31 8.56 18.48 -3.36
C ALA A 31 8.70 19.29 -2.04
N PRO A 32 9.89 19.87 -1.79
CA PRO A 32 10.06 20.79 -0.67
C PRO A 32 9.33 22.13 -0.91
N ASP A 33 8.48 22.47 0.06
CA ASP A 33 7.82 23.70 0.52
C ASP A 33 7.54 24.92 -0.39
N ALA A 34 8.16 25.10 -1.55
CA ALA A 34 8.13 26.38 -2.27
C ALA A 34 6.73 26.79 -2.79
N GLU A 35 5.82 25.83 -3.05
CA GLU A 35 4.49 26.10 -3.63
C GLU A 35 3.35 25.33 -2.96
N ALA A 36 3.58 24.76 -1.78
CA ALA A 36 2.71 23.72 -1.21
C ALA A 36 1.34 24.25 -0.70
N GLY A 37 1.25 25.56 -0.44
CA GLY A 37 0.04 26.20 0.09
C GLY A 37 -0.22 25.89 1.58
N PRO A 38 -1.18 26.60 2.21
CA PRO A 38 -1.38 26.57 3.66
C PRO A 38 -1.89 25.20 4.18
N ILE A 39 -2.67 24.48 3.38
CA ILE A 39 -3.17 23.15 3.76
C ILE A 39 -2.01 22.17 3.89
N ARG A 40 -1.08 22.20 2.94
CA ARG A 40 0.03 21.26 2.93
C ARG A 40 1.00 21.51 4.08
N GLN A 41 1.29 22.78 4.38
CA GLN A 41 2.11 23.14 5.54
C GLN A 41 1.51 22.65 6.86
N ARG A 42 0.18 22.69 7.01
CA ARG A 42 -0.51 22.14 8.20
C ARG A 42 -0.35 20.62 8.30
N LEU A 43 -0.47 19.92 7.17
CA LEU A 43 -0.29 18.46 7.11
C LEU A 43 1.15 18.07 7.40
N ASP A 44 2.12 18.81 6.88
CA ASP A 44 3.54 18.58 7.17
C ASP A 44 3.85 18.82 8.65
N GLY A 45 3.33 19.90 9.24
CA GLY A 45 3.44 20.11 10.69
C GLY A 45 2.82 18.98 11.52
N LEU A 46 1.73 18.36 11.04
CA LEU A 46 1.16 17.16 11.69
C LEU A 46 2.09 15.94 11.52
N PHE A 47 2.61 15.70 10.32
CA PHE A 47 3.51 14.58 10.04
C PHE A 47 4.83 14.68 10.81
N GLU A 48 5.38 15.87 10.93
CA GLU A 48 6.58 16.13 11.73
C GLU A 48 6.33 15.90 13.22
N ARG A 49 5.15 16.28 13.72
CA ARG A 49 4.74 16.01 15.11
C ARG A 49 4.57 14.52 15.38
N ILE A 50 3.93 13.79 14.47
CA ILE A 50 3.73 12.33 14.59
C ILE A 50 5.07 11.59 14.51
N ALA A 51 5.94 11.97 13.58
CA ALA A 51 7.28 11.40 13.48
C ALA A 51 8.12 11.73 14.72
N GLY A 52 7.87 12.89 15.33
CA GLY A 52 8.64 13.42 16.43
C GLY A 52 9.80 14.30 15.96
N HIS A 53 10.15 15.27 16.81
CA HIS A 53 11.08 16.36 16.48
C HIS A 53 12.45 15.88 15.95
N HIS A 54 12.96 14.73 16.40
CA HIS A 54 14.26 14.19 15.96
C HIS A 54 14.18 13.40 14.64
N ALA A 55 13.04 12.79 14.36
CA ALA A 55 12.82 12.01 13.15
C ALA A 55 12.47 12.92 11.96
N ALA A 56 11.80 14.04 12.23
CA ALA A 56 11.41 15.06 11.25
C ALA A 56 12.60 15.84 10.64
N LYS A 57 13.74 15.90 11.32
CA LYS A 57 14.91 16.68 10.86
C LYS A 57 15.46 16.15 9.52
N PRO A 58 15.83 17.02 8.57
CA PRO A 58 16.53 16.62 7.36
C PRO A 58 17.83 15.87 7.66
N ARG A 59 18.06 14.75 6.95
CA ARG A 59 19.25 13.90 7.12
C ARG A 59 20.05 13.79 5.83
N ARG A 60 21.34 13.50 5.98
CA ARG A 60 22.19 13.03 4.87
C ARG A 60 21.73 11.63 4.44
N TRP A 61 22.13 11.20 3.24
CA TRP A 61 21.70 9.92 2.66
C TRP A 61 21.86 8.71 3.60
N LYS A 62 22.95 8.62 4.37
CA LYS A 62 23.17 7.53 5.33
C LYS A 62 22.08 7.48 6.40
N GLY A 63 21.75 8.62 6.99
CA GLY A 63 20.73 8.71 8.03
C GLY A 63 19.31 8.50 7.50
N TYR A 64 19.09 8.78 6.22
CA TYR A 64 17.83 8.49 5.54
C TYR A 64 17.69 6.98 5.26
N ALA A 65 18.74 6.37 4.72
CA ALA A 65 18.77 4.93 4.42
C ALA A 65 18.64 4.07 5.69
N THR A 66 19.26 4.47 6.81
CA THR A 66 19.09 3.75 8.09
C THR A 66 17.67 3.85 8.62
N ALA A 67 17.02 5.02 8.51
CA ALA A 67 15.63 5.18 8.90
C ALA A 67 14.69 4.32 8.02
N LEU A 68 14.95 4.30 6.71
CA LEU A 68 14.23 3.46 5.75
C LEU A 68 14.34 1.97 6.11
N LEU A 69 15.56 1.46 6.30
CA LEU A 69 15.79 0.06 6.64
C LEU A 69 15.17 -0.31 8.00
N GLY A 70 15.31 0.56 9.00
CA GLY A 70 14.70 0.36 10.32
C GLY A 70 13.17 0.29 10.24
N PHE A 71 12.55 1.17 9.46
CA PHE A 71 11.10 1.14 9.22
C PHE A 71 10.65 -0.16 8.55
N ASN A 72 11.39 -0.63 7.55
CA ASN A 72 11.10 -1.90 6.86
C ASN A 72 11.25 -3.12 7.80
N ALA A 73 12.25 -3.10 8.70
CA ALA A 73 12.41 -4.14 9.70
C ALA A 73 11.24 -4.17 10.70
N VAL A 74 10.76 -3.00 11.14
CA VAL A 74 9.61 -2.90 12.05
C VAL A 74 8.34 -3.40 11.37
N MET A 75 8.05 -2.99 10.13
CA MET A 75 6.83 -3.44 9.45
C MET A 75 6.84 -4.94 9.15
N PHE A 76 8.00 -5.50 8.79
CA PHE A 76 8.19 -6.93 8.67
C PHE A 76 7.88 -7.66 9.98
N ALA A 77 8.46 -7.21 11.10
CA ALA A 77 8.24 -7.82 12.41
C ALA A 77 6.77 -7.77 12.86
N LEU A 78 6.09 -6.64 12.62
CA LEU A 78 4.66 -6.49 12.91
C LEU A 78 3.82 -7.46 12.08
N ALA A 79 4.11 -7.62 10.79
CA ALA A 79 3.38 -8.55 9.93
C ALA A 79 3.59 -10.01 10.36
N VAL A 80 4.83 -10.39 10.69
CA VAL A 80 5.15 -11.71 11.25
C VAL A 80 4.36 -11.95 12.53
N LEU A 81 4.31 -10.96 13.44
CA LEU A 81 3.57 -11.07 14.70
C LEU A 81 2.07 -11.27 14.48
N VAL A 82 1.44 -10.45 13.62
CA VAL A 82 0.00 -10.58 13.33
C VAL A 82 -0.32 -11.94 12.71
N MET A 83 0.47 -12.37 11.71
CA MET A 83 0.26 -13.66 11.05
C MET A 83 0.47 -14.85 11.99
N SER A 84 1.45 -14.78 12.89
CA SER A 84 1.73 -15.83 13.89
C SER A 84 0.62 -16.01 14.91
N LEU A 85 -0.16 -14.95 15.15
CA LEU A 85 -1.22 -14.92 16.15
C LEU A 85 -2.62 -14.91 15.53
N GLN A 86 -2.78 -15.06 14.20
CA GLN A 86 -4.04 -14.77 13.51
C GLN A 86 -5.26 -15.53 14.09
N GLN A 87 -5.05 -16.77 14.56
CA GLN A 87 -6.11 -17.62 15.12
C GLN A 87 -6.70 -17.06 16.42
N HIS A 88 -5.99 -16.16 17.10
CA HIS A 88 -6.42 -15.52 18.35
C HIS A 88 -6.88 -14.07 18.16
N LEU A 89 -6.70 -13.53 16.95
CA LEU A 89 -6.99 -12.13 16.65
C LEU A 89 -8.43 -11.94 16.13
N PRO A 90 -9.01 -10.73 16.28
CA PRO A 90 -10.34 -10.44 15.76
C PRO A 90 -10.37 -10.43 14.23
N LEU A 91 -11.57 -10.27 13.64
CA LEU A 91 -11.79 -10.29 12.18
C LEU A 91 -11.36 -11.62 11.53
N ASN A 92 -11.68 -12.73 12.21
CA ASN A 92 -11.52 -14.09 11.71
C ASN A 92 -12.89 -14.81 11.67
N PRO A 93 -13.85 -14.37 10.84
CA PRO A 93 -15.20 -14.92 10.83
C PRO A 93 -15.23 -16.40 10.41
N ASP A 94 -14.30 -16.80 9.55
CA ASP A 94 -14.17 -18.17 9.03
C ASP A 94 -13.30 -19.08 9.94
N ARG A 95 -12.84 -18.58 11.09
CA ARG A 95 -12.05 -19.30 12.11
C ARG A 95 -10.81 -20.00 11.54
N LEU A 96 -10.09 -19.30 10.67
CA LEU A 96 -8.84 -19.78 10.09
C LEU A 96 -7.78 -20.01 11.17
N GLY A 97 -7.05 -21.11 11.03
CA GLY A 97 -6.08 -21.58 12.03
C GLY A 97 -4.72 -20.89 11.94
N ALA A 98 -3.72 -21.47 12.63
CA ALA A 98 -2.34 -21.00 12.57
C ALA A 98 -1.74 -21.18 11.17
N ILE A 99 -0.87 -20.25 10.78
CA ILE A 99 -0.12 -20.30 9.52
C ILE A 99 1.23 -20.98 9.79
N ASP A 100 1.70 -21.78 8.85
CA ASP A 100 3.06 -22.34 8.91
C ASP A 100 4.13 -21.24 8.97
N ALA A 101 5.15 -21.43 9.80
CA ALA A 101 6.18 -20.42 10.05
C ALA A 101 6.97 -20.02 8.78
N SER A 102 7.22 -20.97 7.87
CA SER A 102 7.91 -20.67 6.61
C SER A 102 7.05 -19.79 5.69
N LEU A 103 5.73 -20.03 5.69
CA LEU A 103 4.77 -19.23 4.94
C LEU A 103 4.61 -17.82 5.52
N ILE A 104 4.60 -17.69 6.86
CA ILE A 104 4.61 -16.39 7.54
C ILE A 104 5.82 -15.58 7.11
N PHE A 105 7.02 -16.17 7.19
CA PHE A 105 8.26 -15.50 6.82
C PHE A 105 8.26 -15.08 5.34
N ASN A 106 7.90 -16.01 4.43
CA ASN A 106 7.85 -15.74 3.01
C ASN A 106 6.86 -14.62 2.67
N THR A 107 5.65 -14.67 3.25
CA THR A 107 4.60 -13.67 3.00
C THR A 107 5.00 -12.31 3.56
N ALA A 108 5.52 -12.25 4.80
CA ALA A 108 5.98 -11.01 5.40
C ALA A 108 7.11 -10.39 4.58
N ALA A 109 8.10 -11.19 4.17
CA ALA A 109 9.22 -10.73 3.36
C ALA A 109 8.70 -10.17 2.03
N SER A 110 7.85 -10.93 1.35
CA SER A 110 7.36 -10.57 0.02
C SER A 110 6.54 -9.27 0.00
N PHE A 111 5.67 -9.06 0.98
CA PHE A 111 4.88 -7.82 1.08
C PHE A 111 5.74 -6.66 1.57
N THR A 112 6.71 -6.91 2.47
CA THR A 112 7.68 -5.87 2.90
C THR A 112 8.53 -5.39 1.73
N THR A 113 8.92 -6.29 0.82
CA THR A 113 9.73 -6.00 -0.37
C THR A 113 8.91 -5.58 -1.59
N ASN A 114 7.62 -5.24 -1.42
CA ASN A 114 6.74 -4.80 -2.51
C ASN A 114 6.63 -5.80 -3.68
N THR A 115 6.75 -7.10 -3.38
CA THR A 115 6.79 -8.19 -4.36
C THR A 115 5.49 -8.97 -4.44
N ASN A 116 4.77 -9.08 -3.32
CA ASN A 116 3.51 -9.83 -3.14
C ASN A 116 3.43 -11.19 -3.83
N LEU A 117 4.51 -11.96 -3.78
CA LEU A 117 4.54 -13.38 -4.08
C LEU A 117 3.62 -14.11 -3.10
N GLN A 118 2.74 -14.96 -3.64
CA GLN A 118 1.72 -15.67 -2.88
C GLN A 118 1.81 -17.17 -3.19
N HIS A 119 2.29 -17.93 -2.21
CA HIS A 119 2.28 -19.40 -2.23
C HIS A 119 1.16 -19.96 -1.33
N TYR A 120 0.03 -19.27 -1.31
CA TYR A 120 -1.14 -19.59 -0.49
C TYR A 120 -2.43 -19.18 -1.22
N SER A 121 -3.56 -19.75 -0.80
CA SER A 121 -4.89 -19.25 -1.15
C SER A 121 -5.33 -18.28 -0.06
N GLY A 122 -5.48 -17.00 -0.41
CA GLY A 122 -5.73 -15.93 0.57
C GLY A 122 -7.01 -16.18 1.38
N GLU A 123 -8.08 -16.57 0.69
CA GLU A 123 -9.38 -16.88 1.28
C GLU A 123 -9.40 -18.14 2.16
N ALA A 124 -8.51 -19.09 1.91
CA ALA A 124 -8.43 -20.33 2.68
C ALA A 124 -7.40 -20.27 3.83
N THR A 125 -6.43 -19.37 3.75
CA THR A 125 -5.29 -19.32 4.68
C THR A 125 -5.30 -18.10 5.60
N LEU A 126 -5.76 -16.93 5.14
CA LEU A 126 -5.57 -15.67 5.86
C LEU A 126 -6.88 -15.09 6.42
N SER A 127 -6.89 -14.80 7.72
CA SER A 127 -7.97 -14.05 8.36
C SER A 127 -8.11 -12.64 7.75
N TYR A 128 -9.25 -11.98 7.94
CA TYR A 128 -9.40 -10.62 7.42
C TYR A 128 -8.47 -9.62 8.10
N LEU A 129 -8.15 -9.78 9.39
CA LEU A 129 -7.12 -8.92 10.01
C LEU A 129 -5.74 -9.14 9.37
N THR A 130 -5.40 -10.40 9.06
CA THR A 130 -4.17 -10.72 8.35
C THR A 130 -4.16 -10.06 6.97
N GLN A 131 -5.25 -10.16 6.20
CA GLN A 131 -5.38 -9.50 4.90
C GLN A 131 -5.29 -7.98 5.02
N LEU A 132 -5.91 -7.36 6.03
CA LEU A 132 -5.79 -5.92 6.28
C LEU A 132 -4.35 -5.51 6.65
N THR A 133 -3.60 -6.38 7.32
CA THR A 133 -2.18 -6.16 7.63
C THR A 133 -1.32 -6.24 6.37
N LEU A 134 -1.61 -7.19 5.48
CA LEU A 134 -0.98 -7.27 4.17
C LEU A 134 -1.33 -6.07 3.28
N MET A 135 -2.58 -5.59 3.33
CA MET A 135 -2.99 -4.36 2.67
C MET A 135 -2.25 -3.14 3.23
N TRP A 136 -2.05 -3.07 4.54
CA TRP A 136 -1.23 -2.04 5.16
C TRP A 136 0.22 -2.09 4.64
N LEU A 137 0.83 -3.28 4.55
CA LEU A 137 2.14 -3.45 3.93
C LEU A 137 2.16 -2.91 2.49
N GLN A 138 1.15 -3.21 1.67
CA GLN A 138 1.05 -2.70 0.29
C GLN A 138 1.04 -1.17 0.20
N PHE A 139 0.52 -0.48 1.22
CA PHE A 139 0.63 0.98 1.31
C PHE A 139 2.06 1.42 1.68
N VAL A 140 2.63 0.82 2.73
CA VAL A 140 3.89 1.32 3.30
C VAL A 140 5.14 0.86 2.53
N SER A 141 5.10 -0.28 1.85
CA SER A 141 6.15 -0.73 0.93
C SER A 141 6.22 0.16 -0.31
N ALA A 142 5.07 0.46 -0.92
CA ALA A 142 4.99 1.38 -2.05
C ALA A 142 5.39 2.81 -1.65
N ALA A 143 4.92 3.29 -0.49
CA ALA A 143 5.31 4.59 0.06
C ALA A 143 6.81 4.68 0.33
N THR A 144 7.43 3.59 0.83
CA THR A 144 8.88 3.49 1.01
C THR A 144 9.61 3.69 -0.33
N GLY A 145 9.15 3.04 -1.40
CA GLY A 145 9.71 3.21 -2.75
C GLY A 145 9.62 4.64 -3.26
N ILE A 146 8.45 5.27 -3.12
CA ILE A 146 8.22 6.69 -3.50
C ILE A 146 9.12 7.62 -2.67
N ALA A 147 9.24 7.39 -1.36
CA ALA A 147 10.10 8.16 -0.47
C ALA A 147 11.57 8.00 -0.85
N ALA A 148 12.02 6.80 -1.23
CA ALA A 148 13.38 6.55 -1.70
C ALA A 148 13.67 7.29 -3.03
N LEU A 149 12.73 7.24 -3.99
CA LEU A 149 12.83 7.96 -5.26
C LEU A 149 12.90 9.48 -5.03
N THR A 150 12.11 10.00 -4.10
CA THR A 150 12.10 11.42 -3.76
C THR A 150 13.43 11.87 -3.15
N ALA A 151 13.98 11.07 -2.22
CA ALA A 151 15.29 11.33 -1.66
C ALA A 151 16.41 11.26 -2.70
N LEU A 152 16.34 10.31 -3.63
CA LEU A 152 17.26 10.19 -4.75
C LEU A 152 17.19 11.44 -5.65
N ALA A 153 15.98 11.88 -6.02
CA ALA A 153 15.79 13.08 -6.82
C ALA A 153 16.43 14.31 -6.17
N ARG A 154 16.23 14.51 -4.85
CA ARG A 154 16.89 15.59 -4.08
C ARG A 154 18.41 15.42 -4.01
N GLY A 155 18.91 14.19 -3.93
CA GLY A 155 20.35 13.91 -3.94
C GLY A 155 21.00 14.26 -5.29
N LEU A 156 20.31 13.98 -6.39
CA LEU A 156 20.77 14.29 -7.75
C LEU A 156 20.88 15.81 -8.02
N THR A 157 20.17 16.65 -7.26
CA THR A 157 20.34 18.11 -7.33
C THR A 157 21.54 18.64 -6.53
N GLY A 158 22.34 17.75 -5.91
CA GLY A 158 23.51 18.13 -5.11
C GLY A 158 23.19 18.56 -3.67
N ALA A 159 21.97 18.30 -3.18
CA ALA A 159 21.60 18.68 -1.82
C ALA A 159 22.42 17.92 -0.76
N ALA A 160 22.93 18.62 0.25
CA ALA A 160 23.69 18.01 1.34
C ALA A 160 22.83 17.06 2.20
N THR A 161 21.53 17.32 2.27
CA THR A 161 20.52 16.51 2.95
C THR A 161 19.41 16.15 1.97
N VAL A 162 18.84 14.95 2.12
CA VAL A 162 17.81 14.40 1.21
C VAL A 162 16.39 14.42 1.81
N GLY A 163 16.21 15.13 2.93
CA GLY A 163 14.93 15.25 3.64
C GLY A 163 14.82 14.31 4.85
N SER A 164 13.58 14.07 5.29
CA SER A 164 13.25 13.14 6.38
C SER A 164 12.41 11.99 5.84
N PHE A 165 12.93 10.77 6.01
CA PHE A 165 12.25 9.56 5.57
C PHE A 165 10.84 9.44 6.17
N PHE A 166 10.69 9.73 7.47
CA PHE A 166 9.40 9.60 8.16
C PHE A 166 8.37 10.62 7.66
N VAL A 167 8.80 11.81 7.26
CA VAL A 167 7.89 12.79 6.65
C VAL A 167 7.55 12.37 5.22
N ASP A 168 8.53 11.92 4.44
CA ASP A 168 8.32 11.50 3.05
C ASP A 168 7.44 10.26 2.93
N VAL A 169 7.61 9.26 3.79
CA VAL A 169 6.74 8.07 3.80
C VAL A 169 5.31 8.44 4.19
N GLN A 170 5.11 9.35 5.16
CA GLN A 170 3.77 9.85 5.50
C GLN A 170 3.13 10.61 4.34
N ARG A 171 3.88 11.48 3.66
CA ARG A 171 3.41 12.20 2.47
C ARG A 171 2.99 11.23 1.36
N ALA A 172 3.83 10.24 1.05
CA ALA A 172 3.52 9.22 0.05
C ALA A 172 2.31 8.35 0.43
N THR A 173 2.18 7.95 1.71
CA THR A 173 1.03 7.17 2.16
C THR A 173 -0.25 8.00 2.15
N PHE A 174 -0.29 9.13 2.85
CA PHE A 174 -1.54 9.85 3.14
C PHE A 174 -1.95 10.85 2.08
N LEU A 175 -0.99 11.41 1.33
CA LEU A 175 -1.26 12.47 0.35
C LEU A 175 -1.11 11.98 -1.09
N VAL A 176 -0.79 10.71 -1.29
CA VAL A 176 -0.71 10.11 -2.63
C VAL A 176 -1.47 8.80 -2.69
N LEU A 177 -0.98 7.76 -2.01
CA LEU A 177 -1.51 6.41 -2.17
C LEU A 177 -2.93 6.27 -1.61
N LEU A 178 -3.18 6.74 -0.39
CA LEU A 178 -4.48 6.61 0.27
C LEU A 178 -5.62 7.31 -0.50
N PRO A 179 -5.52 8.60 -0.91
CA PRO A 179 -6.60 9.25 -1.64
C PRO A 179 -6.83 8.61 -3.01
N LEU A 180 -5.77 8.24 -3.75
CA LEU A 180 -5.92 7.57 -5.04
C LEU A 180 -6.53 6.17 -4.89
N ALA A 181 -6.08 5.39 -3.90
CA ALA A 181 -6.62 4.06 -3.61
C ALA A 181 -8.08 4.13 -3.17
N ALA A 182 -8.50 5.15 -2.42
CA ALA A 182 -9.90 5.35 -2.06
C ALA A 182 -10.78 5.58 -3.29
N VAL A 183 -10.33 6.41 -4.25
CA VAL A 183 -11.05 6.64 -5.51
C VAL A 183 -11.15 5.35 -6.33
N VAL A 184 -10.04 4.62 -6.50
CA VAL A 184 -10.03 3.36 -7.26
C VAL A 184 -10.87 2.29 -6.58
N ALA A 185 -10.78 2.15 -5.26
CA ALA A 185 -11.59 1.20 -4.49
C ALA A 185 -13.08 1.51 -4.63
N LEU A 186 -13.48 2.80 -4.60
CA LEU A 186 -14.86 3.20 -4.84
C LEU A 186 -15.33 2.80 -6.24
N LEU A 187 -14.52 3.01 -7.27
CA LEU A 187 -14.84 2.57 -8.63
C LEU A 187 -14.99 1.04 -8.71
N PHE A 188 -14.16 0.28 -8.01
CA PHE A 188 -14.30 -1.17 -7.94
C PHE A 188 -15.58 -1.60 -7.21
N VAL A 189 -15.95 -0.94 -6.11
CA VAL A 189 -17.22 -1.19 -5.41
C VAL A 189 -18.41 -0.92 -6.35
N LEU A 190 -18.39 0.21 -7.08
CA LEU A 190 -19.42 0.54 -8.07
C LEU A 190 -19.48 -0.48 -9.23
N GLY A 191 -18.34 -1.08 -9.57
CA GLY A 191 -18.22 -2.19 -10.52
C GLY A 191 -18.62 -3.56 -9.96
N GLY A 192 -19.06 -3.64 -8.71
CA GLY A 192 -19.53 -4.88 -8.07
C GLY A 192 -18.46 -5.68 -7.34
N MET A 193 -17.23 -5.16 -7.17
CA MET A 193 -16.20 -5.84 -6.39
C MET A 193 -16.58 -5.87 -4.89
N PRO A 194 -16.41 -7.02 -4.20
CA PRO A 194 -16.79 -7.13 -2.80
C PRO A 194 -16.02 -6.16 -1.88
N MET A 195 -16.75 -5.56 -0.93
CA MET A 195 -16.18 -4.78 0.17
C MET A 195 -16.99 -5.07 1.44
N THR A 196 -16.62 -6.12 2.16
CA THR A 196 -17.31 -6.56 3.38
C THR A 196 -16.36 -7.22 4.38
N LEU A 197 -16.74 -7.27 5.64
CA LEU A 197 -16.07 -8.04 6.69
C LEU A 197 -16.90 -9.25 7.15
N SER A 198 -18.01 -9.56 6.45
CA SER A 198 -18.75 -10.81 6.64
C SER A 198 -17.95 -11.98 6.09
N GLY A 199 -17.96 -13.11 6.81
CA GLY A 199 -17.28 -14.35 6.38
C GLY A 199 -17.84 -14.95 5.09
N ALA A 200 -17.29 -16.10 4.73
CA ALA A 200 -17.65 -16.80 3.51
C ALA A 200 -19.15 -17.11 3.44
N ALA A 201 -19.73 -16.91 2.26
CA ALA A 201 -21.15 -17.17 2.07
C ALA A 201 -21.40 -18.56 1.52
N ARG A 202 -22.49 -19.17 1.98
CA ARG A 202 -22.97 -20.44 1.43
C ARG A 202 -24.11 -20.16 0.46
N ALA A 203 -24.00 -20.67 -0.74
CA ALA A 203 -25.02 -20.60 -1.77
C ALA A 203 -25.35 -22.01 -2.28
N THR A 204 -26.62 -22.28 -2.54
CA THR A 204 -27.05 -23.49 -3.24
C THR A 204 -27.14 -23.17 -4.72
N THR A 205 -26.43 -23.93 -5.56
CA THR A 205 -26.41 -23.74 -7.01
C THR A 205 -27.74 -24.19 -7.64
N LEU A 206 -27.95 -23.86 -8.91
CA LEU A 206 -29.14 -24.29 -9.67
C LEU A 206 -29.24 -25.83 -9.78
N GLU A 207 -28.12 -26.53 -9.70
CA GLU A 207 -28.03 -28.00 -9.70
C GLU A 207 -28.21 -28.60 -8.29
N GLY A 208 -28.39 -27.76 -7.25
CA GLY A 208 -28.59 -28.19 -5.87
C GLY A 208 -27.30 -28.40 -5.07
N ALA A 209 -26.12 -28.23 -5.66
CA ALA A 209 -24.84 -28.33 -4.94
C ALA A 209 -24.62 -27.12 -4.02
N THR A 210 -23.91 -27.32 -2.89
CA THR A 210 -23.53 -26.21 -2.01
C THR A 210 -22.17 -25.64 -2.43
N GLN A 211 -22.09 -24.32 -2.58
CA GLN A 211 -20.87 -23.59 -2.88
C GLN A 211 -20.53 -22.63 -1.73
N THR A 212 -19.25 -22.60 -1.35
CA THR A 212 -18.70 -21.59 -0.43
C THR A 212 -18.05 -20.48 -1.25
N ILE A 213 -18.54 -19.25 -1.09
CA ILE A 213 -18.10 -18.07 -1.82
C ILE A 213 -17.27 -17.20 -0.88
N ALA A 214 -15.98 -17.08 -1.18
CA ALA A 214 -15.08 -16.19 -0.46
C ALA A 214 -15.52 -14.73 -0.59
N ARG A 215 -15.38 -13.99 0.51
CA ARG A 215 -15.67 -12.56 0.60
C ARG A 215 -14.53 -11.87 1.34
N GLY A 216 -14.60 -10.54 1.43
CA GLY A 216 -13.63 -9.74 2.16
C GLY A 216 -13.60 -8.30 1.67
N PRO A 217 -12.65 -7.49 2.16
CA PRO A 217 -12.43 -6.12 1.73
C PRO A 217 -11.66 -6.07 0.39
N VAL A 218 -12.14 -6.81 -0.61
CA VAL A 218 -11.42 -7.06 -1.88
C VAL A 218 -11.18 -5.77 -2.66
N ALA A 219 -12.17 -4.89 -2.74
CA ALA A 219 -12.06 -3.63 -3.47
C ALA A 219 -10.90 -2.75 -2.97
N ALA A 220 -10.77 -2.60 -1.65
CA ALA A 220 -9.68 -1.83 -1.05
C ALA A 220 -8.32 -2.50 -1.27
N PHE A 221 -8.25 -3.82 -1.06
CA PHE A 221 -7.02 -4.60 -1.22
C PHE A 221 -6.49 -4.54 -2.66
N VAL A 222 -7.37 -4.73 -3.64
CA VAL A 222 -6.98 -4.70 -5.07
C VAL A 222 -6.60 -3.28 -5.50
N ALA A 223 -7.26 -2.24 -5.00
CA ALA A 223 -6.95 -0.86 -5.37
C ALA A 223 -5.50 -0.48 -5.04
N ILE A 224 -5.05 -0.70 -3.80
CA ILE A 224 -3.66 -0.40 -3.43
C ILE A 224 -2.67 -1.37 -4.08
N LYS A 225 -3.05 -2.64 -4.28
CA LYS A 225 -2.21 -3.60 -5.00
C LYS A 225 -1.85 -3.09 -6.40
N GLN A 226 -2.83 -2.64 -7.18
CA GLN A 226 -2.61 -2.14 -8.54
C GLN A 226 -1.88 -0.79 -8.53
N LEU A 227 -2.26 0.15 -7.67
CA LEU A 227 -1.66 1.49 -7.62
C LEU A 227 -0.21 1.50 -7.13
N GLY A 228 0.09 0.71 -6.09
CA GLY A 228 1.43 0.60 -5.52
C GLY A 228 2.33 -0.42 -6.20
N THR A 229 1.87 -0.98 -7.34
CA THR A 229 2.57 -2.03 -8.10
C THR A 229 3.06 -3.17 -7.21
N ASN A 230 2.18 -3.63 -6.31
CA ASN A 230 2.53 -4.57 -5.27
C ASN A 230 2.34 -6.02 -5.70
#